data_AF-A0A6J4UZL9-F1
#
_entry.id   AF-A0A6J4UZL9-F1
#
_cell.length_a   1.000
_cell.length_b   1.000
_cell.length_c   1.000
_cell.angle_alpha   90.00
_cell.angle_beta   90.00
_cell.angle_gamma   90.00
#
_symmetry.space_group_name_H-M   'P 1'
#
loop_
_entity.id
_entity.type
_entity.pdbx_description
1 polymer ?
#
loop_
_entity_poly.entity_id
_entity_poly.type
_entity_poly.pdbx_seq_one_letter_code
_entity_poly.pdbx_strand_id
1 'polypeptide(L)' 'MVRKGRWKLLFDLFGRGELYDVERDPGELVNRFDDPALAPIRLEMVEELLAWTIRTEDDLPGARYLPKRADRNWYAHYR' A
#
# COMPACT_ATOMS: atom_id res chain seq x y z
N MET A 1 -1.69 -2.92 -0.13
CA MET A 1 -2.77 -2.94 0.87
C MET A 1 -2.32 -3.77 2.05
N VAL A 2 -2.60 -3.33 3.27
CA VAL A 2 -2.46 -4.15 4.49
C VAL A 2 -3.74 -4.06 5.34
N ARG A 3 -4.09 -5.16 6.03
CA ARG A 3 -5.23 -5.24 6.96
C ARG A 3 -4.78 -5.84 8.28
N LYS A 4 -4.91 -5.07 9.37
CA LYS A 4 -4.44 -5.44 10.72
C LYS A 4 -5.52 -5.07 11.74
N GLY A 5 -6.13 -6.09 12.35
CA GLY A 5 -7.28 -5.90 13.25
C GLY A 5 -8.43 -5.16 12.56
N ARG A 6 -8.86 -4.04 13.16
CA ARG A 6 -9.92 -3.16 12.64
C ARG A 6 -9.46 -2.20 11.55
N TRP A 7 -8.16 -2.11 11.28
CA TRP A 7 -7.62 -1.13 10.36
C TRP A 7 -7.29 -1.74 9.00
N LYS A 8 -7.61 -1.00 7.94
CA LYS A 8 -7.22 -1.32 6.56
C LYS A 8 -6.53 -0.10 5.94
N LEU A 9 -5.35 -0.32 5.37
CA LEU A 9 -4.59 0.70 4.64
C LEU A 9 -4.48 0.31 3.17
N LEU A 10 -4.86 1.25 2.31
CA LEU A 10 -4.53 1.28 0.89
C LEU A 10 -3.45 2.34 0.66
N PHE A 11 -2.53 2.04 -0.24
CA PHE A 11 -1.49 2.96 -0.68
C PHE A 11 -1.30 2.73 -2.16
N ASP A 12 -1.49 3.78 -2.95
CA ASP A 12 -1.44 3.68 -4.40
C ASP A 12 -0.09 4.09 -4.99
N LEU A 13 0.02 3.91 -6.31
CA LEU A 13 1.23 4.19 -7.08
C LEU A 13 1.57 5.69 -7.16
N PHE A 14 0.63 6.57 -6.81
CA PHE A 14 0.83 8.03 -6.76
C PHE A 14 1.15 8.53 -5.36
N GLY A 15 1.33 7.63 -4.40
CA GLY A 15 1.59 7.96 -3.01
C GLY A 15 0.35 8.43 -2.24
N ARG A 16 -0.86 8.20 -2.76
CA ARG A 16 -2.10 8.49 -2.05
C ARG A 16 -2.42 7.33 -1.13
N GLY A 17 -2.71 7.66 0.13
CA GLY A 17 -3.09 6.70 1.14
C GLY A 17 -4.57 6.78 1.49
N GLU A 18 -5.16 5.63 1.83
CA GLU A 18 -6.51 5.55 2.38
C GLU A 18 -6.49 4.65 3.62
N LEU A 19 -7.03 5.14 4.73
CA LEU A 19 -7.07 4.43 6.01
C LEU A 19 -8.50 4.30 6.51
N TYR A 20 -8.95 3.07 6.74
CA TYR A 20 -10.33 2.78 7.14
C TYR A 20 -10.38 1.98 8.44
N ASP A 21 -11.37 2.31 9.26
CA ASP A 21 -11.80 1.51 10.41
C ASP A 21 -12.91 0.56 9.95
N VAL A 22 -12.56 -0.64 9.51
CA VAL A 22 -13.51 -1.57 8.89
C VAL A 22 -14.54 -2.15 9.88
N GLU A 23 -14.33 -1.99 11.19
CA GLU A 23 -15.34 -2.36 12.19
C GLU A 23 -16.44 -1.31 12.33
N ARG A 24 -16.08 -0.01 12.32
CA ARG A 24 -17.05 1.10 12.41
C ARG A 24 -17.60 1.51 11.06
N ASP A 25 -16.84 1.27 10.00
CA ASP A 25 -17.16 1.60 8.61
C ASP A 25 -16.88 0.38 7.71
N PRO A 26 -17.73 -0.67 7.76
CA PRO A 26 -17.58 -1.85 6.91
C PRO A 26 -17.66 -1.57 5.42
N GLY A 27 -18.23 -0.42 5.05
CA GLY A 27 -18.35 0.05 3.66
C GLY A 27 -17.14 0.84 3.18
N GLU A 28 -16.15 1.13 4.04
CA GLU A 28 -14.95 1.90 3.70
C GLU A 28 -15.29 3.25 3.05
N LEU A 29 -16.32 3.92 3.56
CA LEU A 29 -16.85 5.17 3.00
C LEU A 29 -16.10 6.40 3.50
N VAL A 30 -15.43 6.32 4.65
CA VAL A 30 -14.77 7.44 5.31
C VAL A 30 -13.27 7.21 5.37
N ASN A 31 -12.55 7.79 4.42
CA ASN A 31 -11.09 7.80 4.45
C ASN A 31 -10.58 8.67 5.62
N ARG A 32 -9.81 8.06 6.52
CA ARG A 32 -9.20 8.70 7.70
C ARG A 32 -7.70 8.91 7.57
N PHE A 33 -7.12 8.77 6.37
CA PHE A 33 -5.67 8.82 6.18
C PHE A 33 -5.06 10.13 6.65
N ASP A 34 -5.70 11.27 6.42
CA ASP A 34 -5.19 12.59 6.82
C ASP A 34 -5.59 13.00 8.25
N ASP A 35 -6.27 12.13 9.00
CA ASP A 35 -6.66 12.42 10.38
C ASP A 35 -5.41 12.45 11.29
N PRO A 36 -5.06 13.61 11.87
CA PRO A 36 -3.86 13.73 12.70
C PRO A 36 -3.94 12.89 13.98
N ALA A 37 -5.14 12.59 14.48
CA ALA A 37 -5.30 11.73 15.65
C ALA A 37 -4.92 10.27 15.37
N LEU A 38 -4.93 9.87 14.10
CA LEU A 38 -4.56 8.52 13.66
C LEU A 38 -3.13 8.44 13.12
N ALA A 39 -2.32 9.48 13.26
CA ALA A 39 -0.94 9.47 12.78
C ALA A 39 -0.11 8.26 13.29
N PRO A 40 -0.23 7.82 14.56
CA PRO A 40 0.48 6.61 15.02
C PRO A 40 0.02 5.33 14.32
N ILE A 41 -1.30 5.17 14.14
CA ILE A 41 -1.88 4.01 13.45
C ILE A 41 -1.50 4.02 11.97
N ARG A 42 -1.53 5.19 11.32
CA ARG A 42 -1.08 5.36 9.94
C ARG A 42 0.37 4.94 9.79
N LEU A 43 1.26 5.37 10.69
CA LEU A 43 2.67 5.00 10.65
C LEU A 43 2.85 3.49 10.78
N GLU A 44 2.23 2.87 11.78
CA GLU A 44 2.30 1.41 12.00
C GLU A 44 1.84 0.62 10.76
N MET A 45 0.73 1.04 10.16
CA MET A 45 0.19 0.38 8.97
C MET A 45 1.10 0.58 7.74
N VAL A 46 1.73 1.74 7.59
CA VAL A 46 2.70 1.99 6.52
C VAL A 46 3.97 1.17 6.71
N GLU A 47 4.47 1.04 7.94
CA GLU A 47 5.62 0.19 8.27
C GLU A 47 5.34 -1.28 7.95
N GLU A 48 4.15 -1.78 8.31
CA GLU A 48 3.73 -3.15 7.99
C GLU A 48 3.65 -3.38 6.47
N LEU A 49 3.09 -2.41 5.73
CA LEU A 49 3.04 -2.47 4.26
C LEU A 49 4.45 -2.47 3.65
N LEU A 50 5.36 -1.64 4.17
CA LEU A 50 6.75 -1.59 3.72
C LEU A 50 7.48 -2.91 3.99
N ALA A 51 7.35 -3.44 5.21
CA ALA A 51 7.94 -4.70 5.59
C ALA A 51 7.44 -5.86 4.70
N TRP A 52 6.14 -5.89 4.42
CA TRP A 52 5.57 -6.86 3.48
C TRP A 52 6.13 -6.68 2.07
N THR A 53 6.21 -5.44 1.58
CA THR A 53 6.72 -5.13 0.24
C THR A 53 8.15 -5.64 0.06
N ILE A 54 9.05 -5.30 0.99
CA ILE A 54 10.46 -5.75 0.99
C ILE A 54 10.53 -7.28 1.05
N ARG A 55 9.72 -7.91 1.92
CA ARG A 55 9.71 -9.37 2.05
C ARG A 55 9.28 -10.09 0.77
N THR A 56 8.37 -9.49 0.00
CA THR A 56 7.83 -10.07 -1.23
C THR A 56 8.52 -9.57 -2.50
N GLU A 57 9.56 -8.76 -2.35
CA GLU A 57 10.38 -8.31 -3.48
C GLU A 57 11.07 -9.52 -4.12
N ASP A 58 11.18 -9.51 -5.45
CA ASP A 58 11.86 -10.57 -6.20
C ASP A 58 13.37 -10.51 -5.88
N ASP A 59 13.88 -11.58 -5.28
CA ASP A 59 15.27 -11.69 -4.83
C ASP A 59 16.23 -12.16 -5.95
N LEU A 60 15.70 -12.42 -7.16
CA LEU A 60 16.51 -12.85 -8.29
C LEU A 60 17.45 -11.73 -8.77
N PRO A 61 18.72 -12.06 -9.08
CA PRO A 61 19.66 -11.09 -9.62
C PRO A 61 19.14 -10.53 -10.94
N GLY A 62 19.12 -9.19 -11.05
CA GLY A 62 18.70 -8.49 -12.26
C GLY A 62 19.68 -8.67 -13.41
N ALA A 63 19.59 -9.77 -14.16
CA ALA A 63 20.01 -9.88 -15.56
C ALA A 63 19.89 -11.33 -16.08
N ARG A 64 18.69 -11.68 -16.57
CA ARG A 64 18.50 -12.64 -17.69
C ARG A 64 17.06 -12.65 -18.19
N TYR A 65 16.12 -12.36 -17.30
CA TYR A 65 14.73 -12.12 -17.66
C TYR A 65 14.48 -10.63 -17.85
N LEU A 66 14.11 -10.24 -19.07
CA LEU A 66 13.41 -8.98 -19.29
C LEU A 66 11.94 -9.24 -18.96
N PRO A 67 11.36 -8.63 -17.90
CA PRO A 67 9.93 -8.76 -17.63
C PRO A 67 9.17 -8.31 -18.88
N LYS A 68 8.26 -9.14 -19.38
CA LYS A 68 7.36 -8.72 -20.47
C LYS A 68 6.51 -7.59 -19.94
N ARG A 69 6.77 -6.37 -20.39
CA ARG A 69 5.98 -5.20 -20.06
C ARG A 69 4.87 -5.09 -21.09
N ALA A 70 3.62 -5.02 -20.63
CA ALA A 70 2.52 -4.65 -21.52
C ALA A 70 2.73 -3.19 -21.97
N ASP A 71 2.43 -2.88 -23.24
CA ASP A 71 2.53 -1.52 -23.82
C ASP A 71 1.79 -0.45 -23.02
N ARG A 72 0.84 -0.90 -22.21
CA ARG A 72 -0.08 -0.10 -21.42
C ARG A 72 -0.04 -0.49 -19.94
N ASN A 73 1.12 -0.81 -19.38
CA ASN A 73 1.24 -0.91 -17.93
C ASN A 73 1.14 0.51 -17.33
N TRP A 74 -0.09 0.97 -17.14
CA TRP A 74 -0.49 2.38 -17.20
C TRP A 74 0.20 3.33 -16.23
N TYR A 75 0.80 2.84 -15.14
CA TYR A 75 1.39 3.72 -14.13
C TYR A 75 2.63 3.09 -13.48
N ALA A 76 3.80 3.33 -14.06
CA ALA A 76 5.08 3.11 -13.40
C ALA A 76 5.71 4.49 -13.13
N HIS A 77 5.70 4.93 -11.87
CA HIS A 77 6.19 6.25 -11.47
C HIS A 77 7.71 6.39 -11.62
N TYR A 78 8.42 5.27 -11.71
CA TYR A 78 9.85 5.19 -11.95
C TYR A 78 10.09 4.77 -13.41
N ARG A 79 10.18 5.78 -14.27
CA ARG A 79 10.97 5.72 -15.50
C ARG A 79 12.36 6.24 -15.22
#